data_AF-A0A7Z9Y2W2-F1
#
_entry.id   AF-A0A7Z9Y2W2-F1
#
_cell.length_a   1.000
_cell.length_b   1.000
_cell.length_c   1.000
_cell.angle_alpha   90.00
_cell.angle_beta   90.00
_cell.angle_gamma   90.00
#
_symmetry.space_group_name_H-M   'P 1'
#
loop_
_entity.id
_entity.type
_entity.pdbx_description
1 polymer ?
#
loop_
_entity_poly.entity_id
_entity_poly.type
_entity_poly.pdbx_seq_one_letter_code
_entity_poly.pdbx_strand_id
1 'polypeptide(L)'
;MYNVVKEHALAAGHINRKGEPSLAAHDLRRTAAALALKGGADLRQIQQMLGHASVTTTERYLEPMRSLQVTAGDFIQIELVIERDDPLAE
;
A
#
# COMPACT_ATOMS: atom_id res chain seq x y z
N MET A 1 15.17 14.50 3.65
CA MET A 1 14.19 13.49 3.18
C MET A 1 13.24 13.24 4.35
N TYR A 2 11.97 13.65 4.24
CA TYR A 2 10.99 13.42 5.30
C TYR A 2 10.65 11.93 5.36
N ASN A 3 10.82 11.29 6.52
CA ASN A 3 10.50 9.88 6.71
C ASN A 3 9.16 9.77 7.42
N VAL A 4 8.11 10.18 6.71
CA VAL A 4 6.72 10.25 7.17
C VAL A 4 6.26 8.92 7.79
N VAL A 5 6.65 7.79 7.20
CA VAL A 5 6.31 6.47 7.72
C VAL A 5 6.95 6.22 9.08
N LYS A 6 8.23 6.56 9.25
CA LYS A 6 8.90 6.44 10.56
C LYS A 6 8.25 7.32 11.60
N GLU A 7 7.93 8.58 11.26
CA GLU A 7 7.30 9.53 12.18
C GLU A 7 5.93 9.01 12.66
N HIS A 8 5.07 8.55 11.75
CA HIS A 8 3.77 8.00 12.11
C HIS A 8 3.86 6.64 12.81
N ALA A 9 4.79 5.77 12.42
CA ALA A 9 4.99 4.48 13.10
C ALA A 9 5.40 4.67 14.56
N LEU A 10 6.29 5.64 14.84
CA LEU A 10 6.67 6.01 16.20
C LEU A 10 5.47 6.60 16.97
N ALA A 11 4.74 7.53 16.37
CA ALA A 11 3.58 8.17 17.01
C ALA A 11 2.44 7.18 17.34
N ALA A 12 2.26 6.15 16.51
CA ALA A 12 1.26 5.09 16.72
C ALA A 12 1.73 3.98 17.67
N GLY A 13 2.96 4.05 18.21
CA GLY A 13 3.49 3.03 19.13
C GLY A 13 3.99 1.75 18.45
N HIS A 14 4.14 1.74 17.12
CA HIS A 14 4.74 0.63 16.38
C HIS A 14 6.27 0.67 16.50
N ILE A 15 6.76 0.26 17.67
CA ILE A 15 8.18 0.26 18.02
C ILE A 15 8.70 -1.14 18.34
N ASN A 16 9.96 -1.41 18.01
CA ASN A 16 10.64 -2.64 18.38
C ASN A 16 11.25 -2.53 19.79
N ARG A 17 11.86 -3.61 20.29
CA ARG A 17 12.50 -3.65 21.64
C ARG A 17 13.63 -2.62 21.82
N LYS A 18 14.17 -2.07 20.74
CA LYS A 18 15.23 -1.05 20.74
C LYS A 18 14.68 0.38 20.66
N GLY A 19 13.35 0.56 20.61
CA GLY A 19 12.70 1.87 20.47
C GLY A 19 12.74 2.43 19.05
N GLU A 20 13.04 1.60 18.05
CA GLU A 20 13.05 1.98 16.63
C GLU A 20 11.70 1.63 15.99
N PRO A 21 11.27 2.31 14.91
CA PRO A 21 10.04 1.95 14.21
C PRO A 21 10.08 0.49 13.77
N SER A 22 9.04 -0.27 14.10
CA SER A 22 8.89 -1.66 13.66
C SER A 22 8.36 -1.79 12.22
N LEU A 23 7.95 -0.66 11.61
CA LEU A 23 7.40 -0.58 10.27
C LEU A 23 8.23 0.38 9.40
N ALA A 24 8.62 -0.06 8.20
CA ALA A 24 9.29 0.75 7.21
C ALA A 24 8.39 1.04 5.99
N ALA A 25 8.74 2.07 5.22
CA ALA A 25 7.99 2.45 4.02
C ALA A 25 7.85 1.31 3.00
N HIS A 26 8.87 0.44 2.90
CA HIS A 26 8.82 -0.71 1.99
C HIS A 26 7.84 -1.80 2.46
N ASP A 27 7.55 -1.90 3.77
CA ASP A 27 6.56 -2.84 4.29
C ASP A 27 5.16 -2.46 3.82
N LEU A 28 4.81 -1.17 3.96
CA LEU A 28 3.54 -0.63 3.46
C LEU A 28 3.39 -0.84 1.95
N ARG A 29 4.47 -0.62 1.19
CA ARG A 29 4.48 -0.83 -0.27
C ARG A 29 4.24 -2.30 -0.65
N ARG A 30 4.85 -3.24 0.06
CA ARG A 30 4.63 -4.68 -0.14
C ARG A 30 3.19 -5.08 0.19
N THR A 31 2.67 -4.59 1.32
CA THR A 31 1.29 -4.84 1.74
C THR A 31 0.29 -4.28 0.72
N ALA A 32 0.48 -3.06 0.23
CA ALA A 32 -0.38 -2.47 -0.80
C ALA A 32 -0.42 -3.31 -2.09
N ALA A 33 0.73 -3.80 -2.56
CA ALA A 33 0.80 -4.68 -3.73
C ALA A 33 0.08 -6.02 -3.50
N ALA A 34 0.27 -6.63 -2.33
CA ALA A 34 -0.38 -7.89 -1.99
C ALA A 34 -1.91 -7.75 -1.86
N LEU A 35 -2.38 -6.66 -1.26
CA LEU A 35 -3.82 -6.38 -1.14
C LEU A 35 -4.46 -6.10 -2.49
N ALA A 36 -3.83 -5.29 -3.34
CA ALA A 36 -4.33 -5.03 -4.70
C ALA A 36 -4.42 -6.32 -5.51
N LEU A 37 -3.39 -7.18 -5.43
CA LEU A 37 -3.41 -8.49 -6.09
C LEU A 37 -4.55 -9.38 -5.56
N LYS A 38 -4.74 -9.44 -4.24
CA LYS A 38 -5.83 -10.20 -3.61
C LYS A 38 -7.21 -9.69 -4.02
N GLY A 39 -7.36 -8.38 -4.20
CA GLY A 39 -8.59 -7.75 -4.67
C GLY A 39 -8.87 -7.92 -6.17
N GLY A 40 -7.93 -8.48 -6.94
CA GLY A 40 -8.12 -8.77 -8.36
C GLY A 40 -7.49 -7.74 -9.32
N ALA A 41 -6.61 -6.86 -8.83
CA ALA A 41 -5.86 -5.96 -9.71
C ALA A 41 -4.92 -6.75 -10.63
N ASP A 42 -4.81 -6.29 -11.88
CA ASP A 42 -3.86 -6.85 -12.84
C ASP A 42 -2.41 -6.54 -12.47
N LEU A 43 -1.49 -7.44 -12.80
CA LEU A 43 -0.07 -7.30 -12.47
C LEU A 43 0.55 -6.02 -13.08
N ARG A 44 0.10 -5.58 -14.27
CA ARG A 44 0.57 -4.33 -14.88
C ARG A 44 0.07 -3.11 -14.10
N GLN A 45 -1.16 -3.13 -13.61
CA GLN A 45 -1.70 -2.06 -12.76
C GLN A 45 -0.89 -1.95 -11.46
N ILE A 46 -0.53 -3.08 -10.85
CA ILE A 46 0.31 -3.11 -9.64
C ILE A 46 1.71 -2.59 -9.95
N GLN A 47 2.32 -2.99 -11.08
CA GLN A 47 3.64 -2.50 -11.48
C GLN A 47 3.66 -0.99 -11.72
N GLN A 48 2.62 -0.46 -12.37
CA GLN A 48 2.44 0.98 -12.57
C GLN A 48 2.26 1.71 -11.23
N MET A 49 1.42 1.20 -10.33
CA MET A 49 1.24 1.74 -8.97
C MET A 49 2.56 1.78 -8.19
N LEU A 50 3.43 0.79 -8.38
CA LEU A 50 4.75 0.74 -7.75
C LEU A 50 5.78 1.66 -8.45
N GLY A 51 5.52 2.13 -9.67
CA GLY A 51 6.48 2.94 -10.43
C GLY A 51 7.75 2.17 -10.77
N HIS A 52 7.65 0.85 -11.01
CA HIS A 52 8.78 0.06 -11.47
C HIS A 52 9.14 0.47 -12.91
N ALA A 53 10.33 1.03 -13.10
CA ALA A 53 10.81 1.59 -14.36
C ALA A 53 10.97 0.56 -15.52
N SER A 54 10.70 -0.73 -15.27
CA SER A 54 10.78 -1.77 -16.29
C SER A 54 9.55 -2.67 -16.29
N VAL A 55 8.79 -2.58 -17.39
CA VAL A 55 7.98 -3.66 -17.96
C VAL A 55 8.70 -4.24 -19.21
N THR A 56 10.00 -3.96 -19.35
CA THR A 56 10.84 -4.18 -20.56
C THR A 56 10.35 -3.42 -21.79
N THR A 57 10.99 -2.27 -22.07
CA THR A 57 11.31 -1.63 -23.38
C THR A 57 10.48 -1.90 -24.66
N THR A 58 9.19 -2.24 -24.57
CA THR A 58 8.32 -2.45 -25.75
C THR A 58 6.88 -1.98 -25.50
N GLU A 59 6.62 -1.19 -24.45
CA GLU A 59 5.29 -0.60 -24.22
C GLU A 59 4.92 0.48 -25.23
N ARG A 60 5.89 0.96 -26.03
CA ARG A 60 5.64 1.96 -27.09
C ARG A 60 4.78 1.44 -28.25
N TYR A 61 4.49 0.14 -28.32
CA TYR A 61 3.75 -0.48 -29.42
C TYR A 61 2.39 -1.08 -29.05
N LEU A 62 2.04 -1.20 -27.77
CA LEU A 62 0.86 -1.98 -27.37
C LEU A 62 0.16 -1.40 -26.13
N GLU A 63 -0.58 -0.32 -26.32
CA GLU A 63 -1.97 -0.14 -25.85
C GLU A 63 -2.25 1.37 -25.67
N PRO A 64 -3.28 1.90 -26.36
CA PRO A 64 -3.75 3.25 -26.12
C PRO A 64 -4.34 3.30 -24.72
N MET A 65 -3.86 4.22 -23.88
CA MET A 65 -4.59 4.80 -22.75
C MET A 65 -5.73 3.91 -22.20
N ARG A 66 -5.40 2.78 -21.56
CA ARG A 66 -6.40 2.18 -20.66
C ARG A 66 -6.70 3.24 -19.62
N SER A 67 -7.96 3.65 -19.62
CA SER A 67 -8.46 4.82 -18.94
C SER A 67 -8.01 4.82 -17.48
N LEU A 68 -7.71 6.01 -16.95
CA LEU A 68 -7.55 6.26 -15.52
C LEU A 68 -8.85 6.00 -14.70
N GLN A 69 -9.80 5.23 -15.24
CA GLN A 69 -11.08 4.94 -14.59
C GLN A 69 -10.93 3.87 -13.50
N VAL A 70 -9.97 2.95 -13.62
CA VAL A 70 -9.72 1.92 -12.61
C VAL A 70 -8.20 1.67 -12.47
N THR A 71 -7.70 1.80 -11.24
CA THR A 71 -6.30 1.67 -10.84
C THR A 71 -6.12 0.51 -9.86
N ALA A 72 -4.88 0.04 -9.66
CA ALA A 72 -4.62 -1.03 -8.67
C ALA A 72 -5.06 -0.66 -7.24
N GLY A 73 -5.09 0.64 -6.90
CA GLY A 73 -5.55 1.11 -5.60
C GLY A 73 -7.04 0.84 -5.36
N ASP A 74 -7.86 0.82 -6.42
CA ASP A 74 -9.31 0.61 -6.32
C ASP A 74 -9.66 -0.84 -5.89
N PHE A 75 -8.72 -1.76 -6.01
CA PHE A 75 -8.87 -3.15 -5.58
C PHE A 75 -8.38 -3.40 -4.14
N ILE A 76 -7.79 -2.41 -3.47
CA ILE A 76 -7.33 -2.55 -2.09
C ILE A 76 -8.54 -2.47 -1.16
N GLN A 77 -9.00 -3.62 -0.67
CA GLN A 77 -10.09 -3.72 0.30
C GLN A 77 -9.54 -3.88 1.72
N ILE A 78 -9.75 -2.87 2.56
CA ILE A 78 -9.41 -2.91 4.00
C ILE A 78 -10.71 -2.75 4.78
N GLU A 79 -11.12 -3.82 5.45
CA GLU A 79 -12.16 -3.73 6.47
C GLU A 79 -11.49 -3.38 7.80
N LEU A 80 -11.69 -2.15 8.25
CA LEU A 80 -11.27 -1.74 9.58
C LEU A 80 -12.31 -2.22 10.58
N VAL A 81 -12.01 -3.32 11.26
CA VAL A 81 -12.73 -3.67 12.49
C VAL A 81 -12.26 -2.69 13.55
N ILE A 82 -13.02 -1.61 13.73
CA ILE A 82 -12.84 -0.73 14.88
C ILE A 82 -13.52 -1.43 16.04
N GLU A 83 -12.79 -2.26 16.78
CA GLU A 83 -13.17 -2.60 18.14
C GLU A 83 -13.14 -1.28 18.92
N ARG A 84 -14.29 -0.64 19.07
CA ARG A 84 -14.45 0.40 20.08
C ARG A 84 -14.34 -0.34 21.41
N ASP A 85 -13.19 -0.26 22.06
CA ASP A 85 -13.13 -0.34 23.52
C ASP A 85 -14.01 0.80 24.03
N ASP A 86 -15.31 0.54 24.17
CA ASP A 86 -16.26 1.50 24.71
C ASP A 86 -16.02 1.53 26.22
N PRO A 87 -15.50 2.63 26.80
CA PRO A 87 -15.20 2.71 28.23
C PRO A 87 -16.47 2.78 29.11
N LEU A 88 -17.66 2.61 28.52
CA LEU A 88 -18.97 2.69 29.15
C LEU A 88 -19.81 1.41 28.98
N ALA A 89 -19.20 0.26 28.69
CA ALA A 89 -19.89 -1.00 28.91
C ALA A 89 -20.07 -1.20 30.43
N GLU A 90 -21.28 -0.88 30.91
CA GLU A 90 -21.76 -1.10 32.28
C GLU A 90 -21.57 -2.55 32.77
#